data_AF-A0A954XYZ4-F1
#
_entry.id   AF-A0A954XYZ4-F1
#
_cell.length_a   1.000
_cell.length_b   1.000
_cell.length_c   1.000
_cell.angle_alpha   90.00
_cell.angle_beta   90.00
_cell.angle_gamma   90.00
#
_symmetry.space_group_name_H-M   'P 1'
#
loop_
_entity.id
_entity.type
_entity.pdbx_description
1 polymer ?
#
loop_
_entity_poly.entity_id
_entity_poly.type
_entity_poly.pdbx_seq_one_letter_code
_entity_poly.pdbx_strand_id
1 'polypeptide(L)'
;MMLLRFPVVVFGLWALVGLCGVRADEGDSAAVGEPVVINPNGGWSWFGDERAVIDPQRGVLYVGSLANRFGAGGKDKDGDVEVTRVDLATGAATIDVLHDALLSYGGGDDHNVASLLVLPDGRVLAAYTGHNNDACTFFRTFDPDSQTWSDERTFDWNAAIPGGCDFGCTYNNLFTLPGDGTVVNISRNHHRCPNVIVSHDLGESWEYAGQLLAPAAVEGERGTYVNGYLKYAARGDRIDLLATERHPRNYSNSLYHGYLAKLTDLNSTGVAGDEA
;
A
#
# COMPACT_ATOMS: atom_id res chain seq x y z
N MET A 1 49.19 -31.29 27.64
CA MET A 1 48.24 -31.82 26.63
C MET A 1 48.39 -30.95 25.40
N MET A 2 48.87 -31.54 24.30
CA MET A 2 49.43 -30.86 23.13
C MET A 2 48.29 -30.39 22.21
N LEU A 3 48.23 -29.09 21.90
CA LEU A 3 47.34 -28.55 20.87
C LEU A 3 47.97 -28.83 19.49
N LEU A 4 47.33 -29.71 18.70
CA LEU A 4 47.60 -29.79 17.27
C LEU A 4 46.93 -28.60 16.57
N ARG A 5 47.73 -27.75 15.93
CA ARG A 5 47.28 -26.75 14.96
C ARG A 5 47.40 -27.34 13.56
N PHE A 6 46.29 -27.48 12.85
CA PHE A 6 46.29 -27.71 11.41
C PHE A 6 46.31 -26.35 10.69
N PRO A 7 47.15 -26.16 9.65
CA PRO A 7 47.04 -24.99 8.81
C PRO A 7 45.82 -25.15 7.90
N VAL A 8 44.86 -24.24 8.01
CA VAL A 8 43.82 -24.05 7.00
C VAL A 8 44.47 -23.30 5.84
N VAL A 9 44.62 -23.98 4.70
CA VAL A 9 45.01 -23.34 3.44
C VAL A 9 43.74 -22.81 2.79
N VAL A 10 43.60 -21.49 2.74
CA VAL A 10 42.54 -20.82 1.95
C VAL A 10 43.02 -20.73 0.51
N PHE A 11 42.40 -21.48 -0.40
CA PHE A 11 42.55 -21.23 -1.83
C PHE A 11 41.65 -20.04 -2.21
N GLY A 12 42.28 -18.90 -2.50
CA GLY A 12 41.60 -17.77 -3.11
C GLY A 12 41.30 -18.08 -4.58
N LEU A 13 40.03 -18.31 -4.90
CA LEU A 13 39.55 -18.39 -6.28
C LEU A 13 39.42 -16.95 -6.81
N TRP A 14 40.40 -16.49 -7.58
CA TRP A 14 40.26 -15.24 -8.35
C TRP A 14 39.43 -15.54 -9.60
N ALA A 15 38.14 -15.26 -9.54
CA ALA A 15 37.33 -15.16 -10.75
C ALA A 15 37.73 -13.87 -11.47
N LEU A 16 38.51 -13.99 -12.54
CA LEU A 16 38.64 -12.96 -13.56
C LEU A 16 37.27 -12.80 -14.22
N VAL A 17 36.49 -11.83 -13.75
CA VAL A 17 35.33 -11.35 -14.49
C VAL A 17 35.86 -10.66 -15.73
N GLY A 18 35.85 -11.37 -16.85
CA GLY A 18 36.06 -10.76 -18.15
C GLY A 18 35.02 -9.66 -18.32
N LEU A 19 35.49 -8.41 -18.41
CA LEU A 19 34.69 -7.29 -18.87
C LEU A 19 34.26 -7.58 -20.30
N CYS A 20 33.13 -8.27 -20.46
CA CYS A 20 32.39 -8.25 -21.70
C CYS A 20 31.86 -6.82 -21.82
N GLY A 21 32.63 -5.98 -22.53
CA GLY A 21 32.20 -4.63 -22.88
C GLY A 21 30.97 -4.74 -23.76
N VAL A 22 29.80 -4.72 -23.13
CA VAL A 22 28.58 -4.31 -23.81
C VAL A 22 28.84 -2.85 -24.16
N ARG A 23 29.16 -2.58 -25.43
CA ARG A 23 28.93 -1.25 -25.96
C ARG A 23 27.43 -1.03 -25.76
N ALA A 24 27.08 -0.09 -24.89
CA ALA A 24 25.77 0.52 -25.00
C ALA A 24 25.72 1.04 -26.44
N ASP A 25 24.87 0.45 -27.28
CA ASP A 25 24.36 1.20 -28.40
C ASP A 25 23.77 2.44 -27.75
N GLU A 26 24.40 3.59 -27.99
CA GLU A 26 23.76 4.90 -27.83
C GLU A 26 22.68 4.96 -28.91
N GLY A 27 21.66 4.10 -28.77
CA GLY A 27 20.40 4.26 -29.46
C GLY A 27 19.93 5.66 -29.08
N ASP A 28 19.73 6.48 -30.10
CA ASP A 28 19.15 7.81 -30.02
C ASP A 28 18.15 7.83 -28.85
N SER A 29 18.49 8.55 -27.77
CA SER A 29 17.59 8.72 -26.65
C SER A 29 16.33 9.32 -27.27
N ALA A 30 15.30 8.49 -27.49
CA ALA A 30 14.01 8.97 -27.96
C ALA A 30 13.69 10.18 -27.09
N ALA A 31 13.56 11.35 -27.71
CA ALA A 31 13.39 12.59 -26.98
C ALA A 31 12.24 12.37 -26.00
N VAL A 32 12.57 12.25 -24.71
CA VAL A 32 11.57 12.09 -23.67
C VAL A 32 10.79 13.40 -23.74
N GLY A 33 9.54 13.32 -24.20
CA GLY A 33 8.70 14.50 -24.33
C GLY A 33 8.63 15.27 -23.01
N GLU A 34 8.28 16.55 -23.08
CA GLU A 34 8.09 17.36 -21.87
C GLU A 34 7.12 16.66 -20.91
N PRO A 35 7.43 16.58 -19.60
CA PRO A 35 6.54 15.97 -18.62
C PRO A 35 5.15 16.60 -18.63
N VAL A 36 4.10 15.78 -18.67
CA VAL A 36 2.72 16.25 -18.53
C VAL A 36 2.40 16.36 -17.04
N VAL A 37 2.07 17.56 -16.57
CA VAL A 37 1.63 17.80 -15.19
C VAL A 37 0.13 17.52 -15.09
N ILE A 38 -0.22 16.41 -14.44
CA ILE A 38 -1.63 16.00 -14.25
C ILE A 38 -2.24 16.54 -12.95
N ASN A 39 -1.40 16.75 -11.92
CA ASN A 39 -1.77 17.40 -10.67
C ASN A 39 -0.56 18.20 -10.13
N PRO A 40 -0.67 19.53 -9.94
CA PRO A 40 0.43 20.36 -9.46
C PRO A 40 0.61 20.34 -7.92
N ASN A 41 -0.23 19.62 -7.18
CA ASN A 41 -0.15 19.46 -5.72
C ASN A 41 -0.53 18.02 -5.29
N GLY A 42 0.30 17.04 -5.67
CA GLY A 42 0.04 15.63 -5.35
C GLY A 42 1.20 14.94 -4.65
N GLY A 43 1.08 14.77 -3.34
CA GLY A 43 1.93 13.88 -2.54
C GLY A 43 1.41 12.44 -2.54
N TRP A 44 2.31 11.48 -2.30
CA TRP A 44 1.97 10.07 -2.18
C TRP A 44 2.96 9.36 -1.28
N SER A 45 2.48 8.36 -0.54
CA SER A 45 3.32 7.50 0.27
C SER A 45 3.70 6.24 -0.49
N TRP A 46 4.95 5.80 -0.33
CA TRP A 46 5.40 4.52 -0.88
C TRP A 46 4.55 3.37 -0.38
N PHE A 47 3.94 3.42 0.81
CA PHE A 47 3.38 2.25 1.50
C PHE A 47 1.91 1.92 1.21
N GLY A 48 1.14 2.81 0.59
CA GLY A 48 -0.22 2.51 0.11
C GLY A 48 -0.22 2.19 -1.39
N ASP A 49 -0.86 1.10 -1.79
CA ASP A 49 -0.95 0.63 -3.19
C ASP A 49 -2.38 0.18 -3.58
N GLU A 50 -2.76 0.25 -4.85
CA GLU A 50 -2.04 0.97 -5.92
C GLU A 50 -2.29 2.48 -5.84
N ARG A 51 -1.26 3.29 -6.10
CA ARG A 51 -1.39 4.76 -6.23
C ARG A 51 -1.98 5.18 -7.57
N ALA A 52 -1.85 4.31 -8.57
CA ALA A 52 -2.29 4.59 -9.92
C ALA A 52 -2.82 3.31 -10.56
N VAL A 53 -3.98 3.40 -11.20
CA VAL A 53 -4.62 2.30 -11.90
C VAL A 53 -5.13 2.77 -13.25
N ILE A 54 -5.18 1.86 -14.22
CA ILE A 54 -5.70 2.14 -15.56
C ILE A 54 -6.99 1.36 -15.74
N ASP A 55 -8.05 2.03 -16.20
CA ASP A 55 -9.18 1.37 -16.85
C ASP A 55 -8.83 1.22 -18.35
N PRO A 56 -8.40 0.03 -18.80
CA PRO A 56 -8.00 -0.16 -20.19
C PRO A 56 -9.19 -0.15 -21.16
N GLN A 57 -10.41 -0.40 -20.68
CA GLN A 57 -11.60 -0.39 -21.53
C GLN A 57 -11.97 1.04 -21.91
N ARG A 58 -11.82 1.97 -20.96
CA ARG A 58 -12.12 3.40 -21.17
C ARG A 58 -10.91 4.25 -21.54
N GLY A 59 -9.69 3.72 -21.38
CA GLY A 59 -8.46 4.46 -21.65
C GLY A 59 -8.24 5.59 -20.65
N VAL A 60 -8.59 5.38 -19.38
CA VAL A 60 -8.44 6.37 -18.32
C VAL A 60 -7.43 5.90 -17.29
N LEU A 61 -6.49 6.77 -16.93
CA LEU A 61 -5.59 6.61 -15.80
C LEU A 61 -6.17 7.35 -14.59
N TYR A 62 -6.24 6.67 -13.45
CA TYR A 62 -6.60 7.24 -12.15
C TYR A 62 -5.35 7.30 -11.30
N VAL A 63 -5.07 8.44 -10.66
CA VAL A 63 -3.91 8.64 -9.79
C VAL A 63 -4.37 9.23 -8.46
N GLY A 64 -4.20 8.48 -7.37
CA GLY A 64 -4.43 8.94 -6.02
C GLY A 64 -3.30 9.86 -5.55
N SER A 65 -3.66 10.98 -4.94
CA SER A 65 -2.72 11.95 -4.40
C SER A 65 -3.27 12.64 -3.15
N LEU A 66 -2.39 13.29 -2.41
CA LEU A 66 -2.77 14.17 -1.32
C LEU A 66 -2.14 15.55 -1.49
N ALA A 67 -2.96 16.59 -1.41
CA ALA A 67 -2.48 17.95 -1.47
C ALA A 67 -1.88 18.41 -0.13
N ASN A 68 -0.89 19.31 -0.21
CA ASN A 68 -0.24 19.89 0.94
C ASN A 68 -0.20 21.42 0.83
N ARG A 69 -0.28 22.13 1.96
CA ARG A 69 -0.23 23.60 2.03
C ARG A 69 0.96 24.27 1.36
N PHE A 70 2.07 23.54 1.17
CA PHE A 70 3.27 24.07 0.52
C PHE A 70 3.24 23.88 -1.01
N GLY A 71 2.24 23.18 -1.55
CA GLY A 71 2.02 23.00 -2.99
C GLY A 71 1.07 24.03 -3.61
N ALA A 72 0.71 23.81 -4.89
CA ALA A 72 -0.22 24.67 -5.62
C ALA A 72 -1.61 24.71 -4.95
N GLY A 73 -2.24 25.89 -4.90
CA GLY A 73 -3.47 26.12 -4.14
C GLY A 73 -3.26 26.40 -2.65
N GLY A 74 -2.07 26.15 -2.10
CA GLY A 74 -1.68 26.59 -0.76
C GLY A 74 -2.54 25.97 0.35
N LYS A 75 -2.80 26.76 1.40
CA LYS A 75 -3.53 26.30 2.60
C LYS A 75 -4.96 25.84 2.31
N ASP A 76 -5.60 26.38 1.27
CA ASP A 76 -6.97 26.03 0.91
C ASP A 76 -7.08 24.60 0.37
N LYS A 77 -5.95 23.95 0.09
CA LYS A 77 -5.81 22.58 -0.41
C LYS A 77 -5.14 21.64 0.59
N ASP A 78 -4.78 22.10 1.79
CA ASP A 78 -3.98 21.30 2.71
C ASP A 78 -4.76 20.07 3.21
N GLY A 79 -4.28 18.87 2.86
CA GLY A 79 -4.90 17.61 3.27
C GLY A 79 -6.05 17.13 2.38
N ASP A 80 -6.30 17.76 1.23
CA ASP A 80 -7.28 17.21 0.29
C ASP A 80 -6.80 15.84 -0.19
N VAL A 81 -7.63 14.82 0.02
CA VAL A 81 -7.46 13.50 -0.60
C VAL A 81 -8.04 13.60 -2.00
N GLU A 82 -7.19 13.44 -3.01
CA GLU A 82 -7.54 13.68 -4.40
C GLU A 82 -7.34 12.44 -5.26
N VAL A 83 -8.17 12.31 -6.31
CA VAL A 83 -7.92 11.38 -7.42
C VAL A 83 -7.93 12.17 -8.72
N THR A 84 -6.83 12.06 -9.46
CA THR A 84 -6.70 12.66 -10.79
C THR A 84 -7.08 11.64 -11.85
N ARG A 85 -8.08 11.95 -12.66
CA ARG A 85 -8.49 11.17 -13.83
C ARG A 85 -7.86 11.76 -15.08
N VAL A 86 -7.16 10.95 -15.86
CA VAL A 86 -6.44 11.35 -17.07
C VAL A 86 -6.94 10.53 -18.24
N ASP A 87 -7.50 11.20 -19.24
CA ASP A 87 -7.81 10.59 -20.53
C ASP A 87 -6.48 10.33 -21.27
N LEU A 88 -6.15 9.06 -21.52
CA LEU A 88 -4.86 8.67 -22.07
C LEU A 88 -4.71 9.01 -23.57
N ALA A 89 -5.81 9.27 -24.27
CA ALA A 89 -5.77 9.64 -25.69
C ALA A 89 -5.48 11.13 -25.88
N THR A 90 -5.98 11.97 -24.98
CA THR A 90 -5.92 13.45 -25.09
C THR A 90 -4.97 14.09 -24.09
N GLY A 91 -4.63 13.40 -22.99
CA GLY A 91 -3.89 13.94 -21.86
C GLY A 91 -4.71 14.88 -20.96
N ALA A 92 -6.02 15.00 -21.19
CA ALA A 92 -6.89 15.85 -20.37
C ALA A 92 -7.00 15.26 -18.94
N ALA A 93 -6.75 16.10 -17.93
CA ALA A 93 -6.77 15.71 -16.52
C ALA A 93 -7.89 16.42 -15.75
N THR A 94 -8.57 15.70 -14.87
CA THR A 94 -9.55 16.24 -13.90
C THR A 94 -9.18 15.78 -12.50
N ILE A 95 -9.15 16.70 -11.54
CA ILE A 95 -8.83 16.41 -10.13
C ILE A 95 -10.15 16.39 -9.35
N ASP A 96 -10.50 15.23 -8.79
CA ASP A 96 -11.65 15.08 -7.90
C ASP A 96 -11.17 15.09 -6.45
N VAL A 97 -11.82 15.86 -5.57
CA VAL A 97 -11.56 15.84 -4.12
C VAL A 97 -12.50 14.83 -3.47
N LEU A 98 -11.94 13.79 -2.86
CA LEU A 98 -12.68 12.74 -2.17
C LEU A 98 -12.93 13.12 -0.71
N HIS A 99 -11.96 13.78 -0.07
CA HIS A 99 -12.09 14.23 1.31
C HIS A 99 -11.37 15.57 1.47
N ASP A 100 -12.10 16.57 1.96
CA ASP A 100 -11.59 17.91 2.21
C ASP A 100 -10.81 17.94 3.53
N ALA A 101 -9.57 18.41 3.50
CA ALA A 101 -8.74 18.62 4.69
C ALA A 101 -8.61 17.40 5.65
N LEU A 102 -8.29 16.21 5.13
CA LEU A 102 -7.90 15.07 5.97
C LEU A 102 -6.48 15.28 6.53
N LEU A 103 -6.39 15.91 7.70
CA LEU A 103 -5.10 16.30 8.29
C LEU A 103 -4.51 15.22 9.19
N SER A 104 -3.18 15.07 9.12
CA SER A 104 -2.39 14.37 10.13
C SER A 104 -1.32 15.29 10.69
N TYR A 105 -1.15 15.26 12.02
CA TYR A 105 -0.16 16.09 12.72
C TYR A 105 -0.21 17.60 12.37
N GLY A 106 -1.40 18.11 12.05
CA GLY A 106 -1.66 19.53 11.76
C GLY A 106 -1.37 19.98 10.32
N GLY A 107 -1.33 19.06 9.35
CA GLY A 107 -1.26 19.39 7.92
C GLY A 107 -1.58 18.21 7.01
N GLY A 108 -1.52 18.43 5.70
CA GLY A 108 -1.55 17.34 4.72
C GLY A 108 -0.33 16.43 4.90
N ASP A 109 -0.58 15.14 5.01
CA ASP A 109 0.39 14.07 5.22
C ASP A 109 0.21 13.00 4.15
N ASP A 110 1.26 12.71 3.38
CA ASP A 110 1.24 11.80 2.23
C ASP A 110 0.79 10.37 2.56
N HIS A 111 0.77 10.00 3.84
CA HIS A 111 0.22 8.74 4.34
C HIS A 111 -1.30 8.65 4.18
N ASN A 112 -1.96 9.80 4.06
CA ASN A 112 -3.41 9.91 3.94
C ASN A 112 -3.92 9.73 2.49
N VAL A 113 -3.01 9.49 1.53
CA VAL A 113 -3.33 9.32 0.11
C VAL A 113 -4.29 8.15 -0.15
N ALA A 114 -5.16 8.31 -1.15
CA ALA A 114 -6.04 7.24 -1.61
C ALA A 114 -5.26 6.14 -2.33
N SER A 115 -5.51 4.90 -1.92
CA SER A 115 -5.17 3.69 -2.67
C SER A 115 -6.35 3.29 -3.55
N LEU A 116 -6.08 2.77 -4.74
CA LEU A 116 -7.07 2.58 -5.80
C LEU A 116 -7.13 1.13 -6.26
N LEU A 117 -8.33 0.68 -6.63
CA LEU A 117 -8.57 -0.63 -7.25
C LEU A 117 -9.64 -0.50 -8.33
N VAL A 118 -9.36 -1.02 -9.53
CA VAL A 118 -10.39 -1.19 -10.56
C VAL A 118 -11.17 -2.46 -10.24
N LEU A 119 -12.47 -2.31 -9.99
CA LEU A 119 -13.38 -3.40 -9.67
C LEU A 119 -13.76 -4.18 -10.93
N PRO A 120 -14.20 -5.45 -10.81
CA PRO A 120 -14.60 -6.28 -11.96
C PRO A 120 -15.75 -5.70 -12.80
N ASP A 121 -16.58 -4.83 -12.22
CA ASP A 121 -17.66 -4.13 -12.91
C ASP A 121 -17.21 -2.82 -13.60
N GLY A 122 -15.91 -2.50 -13.53
CA GLY A 122 -15.30 -1.31 -14.13
C GLY A 122 -15.36 -0.06 -13.26
N ARG A 123 -16.01 -0.10 -12.09
CA ARG A 123 -15.94 1.00 -11.11
C ARG A 123 -14.54 1.09 -10.50
N VAL A 124 -14.18 2.25 -9.94
CA VAL A 124 -12.89 2.45 -9.26
C VAL A 124 -13.13 2.67 -7.78
N LEU A 125 -12.66 1.75 -6.95
CA LEU A 125 -12.69 1.87 -5.50
C LEU A 125 -11.47 2.67 -5.02
N ALA A 126 -11.70 3.63 -4.13
CA ALA A 126 -10.67 4.35 -3.40
C ALA A 126 -10.78 4.05 -1.90
N ALA A 127 -9.65 3.83 -1.25
CA ALA A 127 -9.54 3.69 0.20
C ALA A 127 -8.45 4.61 0.77
N TYR A 128 -8.78 5.36 1.81
CA TYR A 128 -7.88 6.30 2.47
C TYR A 128 -8.12 6.33 3.98
N THR A 129 -7.15 6.84 4.72
CA THR A 129 -7.19 6.93 6.19
C THR A 129 -6.27 8.08 6.63
N GLY A 130 -6.21 8.37 7.91
CA GLY A 130 -5.20 9.29 8.45
C GLY A 130 -3.82 8.64 8.58
N HIS A 131 -2.98 9.23 9.42
CA HIS A 131 -1.67 8.68 9.79
C HIS A 131 -1.64 8.41 11.29
N ASN A 132 -2.24 7.28 11.69
CA ASN A 132 -2.26 6.79 13.07
C ASN A 132 -2.85 7.82 14.05
N ASN A 133 -3.81 8.61 13.57
CA ASN A 133 -4.50 9.67 14.30
C ASN A 133 -6.04 9.52 14.28
N ASP A 134 -6.57 8.63 13.44
CA ASP A 134 -7.97 8.23 13.39
C ASP A 134 -8.05 6.70 13.27
N ALA A 135 -9.09 6.11 13.83
CA ALA A 135 -9.39 4.68 13.76
C ALA A 135 -10.32 4.31 12.59
N CYS A 136 -10.53 5.23 11.66
CA CYS A 136 -11.37 5.02 10.49
C CYS A 136 -10.56 4.71 9.23
N THR A 137 -11.08 3.79 8.40
CA THR A 137 -10.79 3.77 6.96
C THR A 137 -12.00 4.33 6.22
N PHE A 138 -11.76 5.20 5.26
CA PHE A 138 -12.78 5.81 4.41
C PHE A 138 -12.74 5.21 3.00
N PHE A 139 -13.90 5.12 2.38
CA PHE A 139 -14.07 4.56 1.05
C PHE A 139 -14.99 5.41 0.20
N ARG A 140 -14.65 5.52 -1.08
CA ARG A 140 -15.55 6.00 -2.13
C ARG A 140 -15.38 5.15 -3.38
N THR A 141 -16.43 5.01 -4.15
CA THR A 141 -16.40 4.31 -5.44
C THR A 141 -16.76 5.28 -6.55
N PHE A 142 -15.91 5.40 -7.56
CA PHE A 142 -16.21 6.15 -8.78
C PHE A 142 -16.95 5.24 -9.75
N ASP A 143 -18.09 5.73 -10.25
CA ASP A 143 -18.82 5.14 -11.36
C ASP A 143 -18.50 5.90 -12.66
N PRO A 144 -17.78 5.26 -13.61
CA PRO A 144 -17.42 5.88 -14.87
C PRO A 144 -18.61 6.23 -15.78
N ASP A 145 -19.74 5.55 -15.63
CA ASP A 145 -20.91 5.75 -16.49
C ASP A 145 -21.68 7.01 -16.08
N SER A 146 -21.80 7.25 -14.76
CA SER A 146 -22.37 8.49 -14.22
C SER A 146 -21.35 9.62 -14.03
N GLN A 147 -20.05 9.31 -14.07
CA GLN A 147 -18.94 10.19 -13.72
C GLN A 147 -19.05 10.80 -12.31
N THR A 148 -19.51 10.00 -11.34
CA THR A 148 -19.66 10.46 -9.96
C THR A 148 -18.98 9.52 -8.98
N TRP A 149 -18.46 10.11 -7.90
CA TRP A 149 -18.05 9.36 -6.71
C TRP A 149 -19.26 9.10 -5.83
N SER A 150 -19.31 7.94 -5.20
CA SER A 150 -20.27 7.65 -4.14
C SER A 150 -20.11 8.61 -2.96
N ASP A 151 -21.12 8.61 -2.09
CA ASP A 151 -20.97 9.13 -0.74
C ASP A 151 -19.81 8.40 -0.03
N GLU A 152 -19.16 9.10 0.91
CA GLU A 152 -18.09 8.53 1.72
C GLU A 152 -18.65 7.49 2.70
N ARG A 153 -18.08 6.29 2.65
CA ARG A 153 -18.37 5.20 3.60
C ARG A 153 -17.19 5.06 4.56
N THR A 154 -17.47 4.58 5.76
CA THR A 154 -16.47 4.46 6.83
C THR A 154 -16.47 3.06 7.43
N PHE A 155 -15.28 2.53 7.70
CA PHE A 155 -15.06 1.37 8.55
C PHE A 155 -14.36 1.80 9.84
N ASP A 156 -14.99 1.57 10.98
CA ASP A 156 -14.45 1.87 12.32
C ASP A 156 -13.75 0.65 12.91
N TRP A 157 -12.42 0.72 12.99
CA TRP A 157 -11.58 -0.36 13.53
C TRP A 157 -11.83 -0.61 15.03
N ASN A 158 -12.23 0.40 15.81
CA ASN A 158 -12.56 0.21 17.23
C ASN A 158 -13.80 -0.68 17.39
N ALA A 159 -14.82 -0.43 16.57
CA ALA A 159 -16.07 -1.18 16.60
C ALA A 159 -15.88 -2.62 16.10
N ALA A 160 -15.00 -2.81 15.11
CA ALA A 160 -14.77 -4.09 14.46
C ALA A 160 -13.99 -5.10 15.31
N ILE A 161 -13.15 -4.63 16.25
CA ILE A 161 -12.28 -5.50 17.06
C ILE A 161 -12.48 -5.20 18.57
N PRO A 162 -13.59 -5.64 19.18
CA PRO A 162 -13.85 -5.41 20.59
C PRO A 162 -12.70 -5.91 21.49
N GLY A 163 -12.15 -5.02 22.31
CA GLY A 163 -11.03 -5.32 23.20
C GLY A 163 -9.63 -5.23 22.57
N GLY A 164 -9.53 -4.82 21.30
CA GLY A 164 -8.24 -4.51 20.69
C GLY A 164 -7.66 -3.17 21.13
N CYS A 165 -6.52 -2.80 20.53
CA CYS A 165 -5.74 -1.60 20.83
C CYS A 165 -5.03 -1.05 19.59
N ASP A 166 -4.48 0.18 19.70
CA ASP A 166 -3.70 0.85 18.66
C ASP A 166 -4.43 1.01 17.32
N PHE A 167 -5.73 1.35 17.35
CA PHE A 167 -6.55 1.41 16.14
C PHE A 167 -6.26 2.57 15.20
N GLY A 168 -5.34 3.48 15.56
CA GLY A 168 -4.85 4.51 14.65
C GLY A 168 -4.43 3.87 13.32
N CYS A 169 -5.20 4.13 12.28
CA CYS A 169 -5.07 3.46 11.00
C CYS A 169 -4.08 4.22 10.10
N THR A 170 -3.31 3.50 9.30
CA THR A 170 -2.34 4.05 8.35
C THR A 170 -2.17 3.09 7.19
N TYR A 171 -2.07 3.66 5.99
CA TYR A 171 -1.96 2.93 4.72
C TYR A 171 -3.19 2.11 4.38
N ASN A 172 -3.46 2.00 3.09
CA ASN A 172 -4.45 1.08 2.54
C ASN A 172 -3.78 0.34 1.39
N ASN A 173 -4.14 -0.93 1.22
CA ASN A 173 -3.65 -1.74 0.12
C ASN A 173 -4.82 -2.60 -0.36
N LEU A 174 -5.36 -2.25 -1.53
CA LEU A 174 -6.56 -2.86 -2.07
C LEU A 174 -6.22 -3.98 -3.04
N PHE A 175 -6.91 -5.11 -2.92
CA PHE A 175 -6.74 -6.25 -3.82
C PHE A 175 -8.08 -6.94 -4.09
N THR A 176 -8.13 -7.72 -5.16
CA THR A 176 -9.18 -8.72 -5.37
C THR A 176 -8.58 -10.11 -5.19
N LEU A 177 -9.19 -10.94 -4.35
CA LEU A 177 -8.78 -12.33 -4.23
C LEU A 177 -9.20 -13.12 -5.48
N PRO A 178 -8.29 -13.88 -6.11
CA PRO A 178 -8.57 -14.54 -7.37
C PRO A 178 -9.53 -15.74 -7.26
N GLY A 179 -9.73 -16.28 -6.05
CA GLY A 179 -10.58 -17.45 -5.84
C GLY A 179 -12.08 -17.15 -5.99
N ASP A 180 -12.56 -16.09 -5.34
CA ASP A 180 -13.98 -15.75 -5.22
C ASP A 180 -14.32 -14.30 -5.58
N GLY A 181 -13.31 -13.48 -5.90
CA GLY A 181 -13.51 -12.07 -6.23
C GLY A 181 -13.72 -11.18 -5.00
N THR A 182 -13.52 -11.70 -3.78
CA THR A 182 -13.61 -10.90 -2.56
C THR A 182 -12.59 -9.76 -2.62
N VAL A 183 -13.05 -8.54 -2.34
CA VAL A 183 -12.19 -7.36 -2.25
C VAL A 183 -11.56 -7.32 -0.87
N VAL A 184 -10.26 -7.05 -0.81
CA VAL A 184 -9.47 -7.01 0.41
C VAL A 184 -8.88 -5.62 0.56
N ASN A 185 -8.90 -5.08 1.78
CA ASN A 185 -8.05 -3.95 2.14
C ASN A 185 -7.13 -4.35 3.30
N ILE A 186 -5.84 -4.06 3.14
CA ILE A 186 -4.81 -4.29 4.18
C ILE A 186 -4.28 -2.95 4.68
N SER A 187 -4.48 -2.70 5.97
CA SER A 187 -4.09 -1.45 6.63
C SER A 187 -3.30 -1.73 7.90
N ARG A 188 -2.39 -0.82 8.28
CA ARG A 188 -1.70 -0.89 9.57
C ARG A 188 -2.59 -0.25 10.63
N ASN A 189 -3.03 -1.02 11.61
CA ASN A 189 -3.85 -0.53 12.72
C ASN A 189 -3.61 -1.36 13.98
N HIS A 190 -4.51 -2.26 14.37
CA HIS A 190 -4.46 -3.07 15.57
C HIS A 190 -3.06 -3.68 15.82
N HIS A 191 -2.54 -3.51 17.04
CA HIS A 191 -1.17 -3.83 17.45
C HIS A 191 -0.05 -3.14 16.62
N ARG A 192 -0.38 -2.09 15.88
CA ARG A 192 0.45 -1.48 14.82
C ARG A 192 0.89 -2.49 13.77
N CYS A 193 0.07 -3.50 13.52
CA CYS A 193 0.31 -4.56 12.55
C CYS A 193 -0.60 -4.41 11.32
N PRO A 194 -0.28 -5.07 10.20
CA PRO A 194 -1.19 -5.17 9.07
C PRO A 194 -2.40 -6.03 9.42
N ASN A 195 -3.58 -5.46 9.26
CA ASN A 195 -4.88 -6.07 9.51
C ASN A 195 -5.71 -6.02 8.24
N VAL A 196 -6.58 -7.01 8.08
CA VAL A 196 -7.33 -7.29 6.87
C VAL A 196 -8.80 -7.06 7.12
N ILE A 197 -9.43 -6.30 6.23
CA ILE A 197 -10.89 -6.26 6.08
C ILE A 197 -11.25 -6.72 4.68
N VAL A 198 -12.44 -7.30 4.55
CA VAL A 198 -12.92 -7.87 3.30
C VAL A 198 -14.30 -7.37 2.95
N SER A 199 -14.58 -7.33 1.66
CA SER A 199 -15.88 -6.99 1.09
C SER A 199 -16.28 -8.03 0.06
N HIS A 200 -17.51 -8.53 0.19
CA HIS A 200 -18.12 -9.52 -0.72
C HIS A 200 -19.09 -8.86 -1.72
N ASP A 201 -19.19 -7.54 -1.69
CA ASP A 201 -20.15 -6.73 -2.44
C ASP A 201 -19.48 -5.56 -3.15
N LEU A 202 -18.23 -5.75 -3.60
CA LEU A 202 -17.47 -4.78 -4.40
C LEU A 202 -17.20 -3.44 -3.67
N GLY A 203 -16.96 -3.51 -2.36
CA GLY A 203 -16.58 -2.38 -1.52
C GLY A 203 -17.74 -1.62 -0.89
N GLU A 204 -18.97 -2.14 -0.97
CA GLU A 204 -20.17 -1.52 -0.39
C GLU A 204 -20.25 -1.74 1.12
N SER A 205 -19.88 -2.93 1.60
CA SER A 205 -19.76 -3.26 3.02
C SER A 205 -18.48 -4.03 3.34
N TRP A 206 -18.02 -3.93 4.59
CA TRP A 206 -16.73 -4.45 5.03
C TRP A 206 -16.83 -5.18 6.37
N GLU A 207 -16.08 -6.26 6.50
CA GLU A 207 -15.94 -7.03 7.74
C GLU A 207 -14.46 -7.30 8.06
N TYR A 208 -14.13 -7.40 9.36
CA TYR A 208 -12.77 -7.73 9.80
C TYR A 208 -12.47 -9.21 9.55
N ALA A 209 -11.34 -9.48 8.89
CA ALA A 209 -10.93 -10.83 8.48
C ALA A 209 -9.69 -11.35 9.24
N GLY A 210 -8.97 -10.50 9.97
CA GLY A 210 -7.85 -10.93 10.81
C GLY A 210 -6.60 -10.07 10.69
N GLN A 211 -5.58 -10.45 11.47
CA GLN A 211 -4.27 -9.80 11.50
C GLN A 211 -3.25 -10.65 10.75
N LEU A 212 -2.46 -10.05 9.86
CA LEU A 212 -1.49 -10.79 9.02
C LEU A 212 -0.24 -11.23 9.76
N LEU A 213 0.29 -10.36 10.62
CA LEU A 213 1.54 -10.59 11.34
C LEU A 213 1.35 -10.33 12.82
N ALA A 214 1.87 -11.23 13.66
CA ALA A 214 1.97 -10.98 15.09
C ALA A 214 2.94 -9.81 15.41
N PRO A 215 2.69 -9.03 16.47
CA PRO A 215 3.63 -8.01 16.92
C PRO A 215 4.95 -8.64 17.39
N ALA A 216 6.06 -7.90 17.26
CA ALA A 216 7.37 -8.40 17.68
C ALA A 216 7.44 -8.60 19.22
N ALA A 217 7.67 -9.84 19.67
CA ALA A 217 7.62 -10.24 21.08
C ALA A 217 8.67 -9.57 22.02
N VAL A 218 9.68 -8.88 21.47
CA VAL A 218 10.88 -8.46 22.23
C VAL A 218 10.71 -7.11 22.94
N GLU A 219 9.63 -6.35 22.71
CA GLU A 219 9.44 -5.02 23.34
C GLU A 219 8.20 -4.90 24.25
N GLY A 220 7.66 -6.02 24.73
CA GLY A 220 6.48 -6.03 25.59
C GLY A 220 5.20 -5.63 24.85
N GLU A 221 4.04 -5.80 25.49
CA GLU A 221 2.70 -5.56 24.92
C GLU A 221 2.43 -4.11 24.47
N ARG A 222 3.41 -3.20 24.62
CA ARG A 222 3.34 -1.81 24.16
C ARG A 222 4.38 -1.59 23.07
N GLY A 223 4.22 -2.30 21.95
CA GLY A 223 5.03 -2.16 20.74
C GLY A 223 4.98 -0.73 20.19
N THR A 224 5.83 0.13 20.72
CA THR A 224 5.97 1.51 20.26
C THR A 224 6.66 1.50 18.91
N TYR A 225 5.92 1.68 17.81
CA TYR A 225 6.47 2.04 16.49
C TYR A 225 7.43 1.03 15.80
N VAL A 226 7.77 -0.11 16.42
CA VAL A 226 8.87 -0.99 15.96
C VAL A 226 8.44 -2.08 14.98
N ASN A 227 7.16 -2.25 14.63
CA ASN A 227 6.78 -3.28 13.65
C ASN A 227 7.30 -2.95 12.23
N GLY A 228 7.68 -3.99 11.48
CA GLY A 228 8.22 -3.84 10.14
C GLY A 228 7.23 -3.34 9.09
N TYR A 229 7.76 -3.04 7.91
CA TYR A 229 6.98 -2.58 6.77
C TYR A 229 6.72 -3.72 5.80
N LEU A 230 5.57 -3.66 5.14
CA LEU A 230 5.17 -4.63 4.15
C LEU A 230 5.03 -3.97 2.78
N LYS A 231 5.34 -4.76 1.76
CA LYS A 231 4.90 -4.54 0.40
C LYS A 231 4.21 -5.75 -0.17
N TYR A 232 3.23 -5.48 -1.02
CA TYR A 232 2.32 -6.46 -1.56
C TYR A 232 2.40 -6.43 -3.08
N ALA A 233 2.17 -7.58 -3.70
CA ALA A 233 2.02 -7.68 -5.15
C ALA A 233 0.98 -8.75 -5.47
N ALA A 234 -0.09 -8.37 -6.16
CA ALA A 234 -1.05 -9.34 -6.66
C ALA A 234 -0.46 -10.12 -7.85
N ARG A 235 -0.69 -11.43 -7.84
CA ARG A 235 -0.52 -12.35 -8.95
C ARG A 235 -1.86 -13.03 -9.21
N GLY A 236 -2.05 -13.55 -10.42
CA GLY A 236 -3.35 -14.10 -10.85
C GLY A 236 -3.96 -15.18 -9.96
N ASP A 237 -3.19 -15.76 -9.03
CA ASP A 237 -3.61 -16.82 -8.09
C ASP A 237 -3.37 -16.49 -6.60
N ARG A 238 -2.68 -15.39 -6.26
CA ARG A 238 -2.34 -15.04 -4.86
C ARG A 238 -1.87 -13.58 -4.71
N ILE A 239 -1.78 -13.11 -3.48
CA ILE A 239 -1.13 -11.83 -3.13
C ILE A 239 0.19 -12.16 -2.43
N ASP A 240 1.33 -11.86 -3.06
CA ASP A 240 2.64 -11.97 -2.42
C ASP A 240 2.83 -10.82 -1.43
N LEU A 241 3.48 -11.10 -0.30
CA LEU A 241 3.86 -10.11 0.70
C LEU A 241 5.35 -10.22 1.04
N LEU A 242 6.01 -9.07 1.06
CA LEU A 242 7.41 -8.87 1.42
C LEU A 242 7.47 -8.04 2.69
N ALA A 243 8.11 -8.55 3.75
CA ALA A 243 8.11 -7.93 5.06
C ALA A 243 9.52 -7.73 5.61
N THR A 244 9.71 -6.65 6.36
CA THR A 244 10.79 -6.55 7.36
C THR A 244 10.27 -6.97 8.73
N GLU A 245 11.15 -7.39 9.64
CA GLU A 245 10.76 -7.72 11.01
C GLU A 245 10.43 -6.45 11.81
N ARG A 246 11.14 -5.36 11.53
CA ARG A 246 11.12 -4.13 12.32
C ARG A 246 11.27 -2.86 11.50
N HIS A 247 11.09 -1.74 12.19
CA HIS A 247 11.33 -0.41 11.63
C HIS A 247 12.81 -0.19 11.28
N PRO A 248 13.16 0.09 10.00
CA PRO A 248 14.55 0.14 9.53
C PRO A 248 15.36 1.34 10.02
N ARG A 249 14.72 2.40 10.53
CA ARG A 249 15.44 3.50 11.21
C ARG A 249 16.18 3.02 12.46
N ASN A 250 15.65 2.01 13.14
CA ASN A 250 16.08 1.58 14.46
C ASN A 250 16.82 0.24 14.45
N TYR A 251 16.61 -0.57 13.41
CA TYR A 251 17.08 -1.95 13.36
C TYR A 251 17.62 -2.31 11.97
N SER A 252 18.65 -3.17 11.95
CA SER A 252 18.95 -3.96 10.76
C SER A 252 17.83 -4.99 10.57
N ASN A 253 17.41 -5.19 9.33
CA ASN A 253 16.30 -6.08 9.00
C ASN A 253 16.74 -7.12 7.97
N SER A 254 16.13 -8.29 8.03
CA SER A 254 16.10 -9.23 6.92
C SER A 254 14.85 -8.97 6.06
N LEU A 255 14.74 -9.68 4.94
CA LEU A 255 13.54 -9.67 4.10
C LEU A 255 12.86 -11.03 4.19
N TYR A 256 11.57 -11.02 4.45
CA TYR A 256 10.71 -12.20 4.51
C TYR A 256 9.72 -12.14 3.36
N HIS A 257 9.34 -13.30 2.86
CA HIS A 257 8.32 -13.46 1.84
C HIS A 257 7.28 -14.46 2.33
N GLY A 258 6.03 -14.18 1.99
CA GLY A 258 4.89 -15.08 2.13
C GLY A 258 3.83 -14.71 1.11
N TYR A 259 2.66 -15.36 1.17
CA TYR A 259 1.55 -15.03 0.29
C TYR A 259 0.20 -15.31 0.93
N LEU A 260 -0.85 -14.70 0.37
CA LEU A 260 -2.25 -14.98 0.66
C LEU A 260 -2.91 -15.54 -0.60
N ALA A 261 -3.39 -16.78 -0.55
CA ALA A 261 -4.16 -17.37 -1.65
C ALA A 261 -5.66 -17.46 -1.31
N LYS A 262 -5.99 -17.55 -0.02
CA LYS A 262 -7.34 -17.63 0.51
C LYS A 262 -7.41 -17.03 1.91
N LEU A 263 -8.59 -16.58 2.34
CA LEU A 263 -8.75 -15.98 3.67
C LEU A 263 -8.50 -16.94 4.83
N THR A 264 -8.65 -18.27 4.64
CA THR A 264 -8.32 -19.25 5.68
C THR A 264 -6.83 -19.29 6.03
N ASP A 265 -5.97 -18.63 5.25
CA ASP A 265 -4.54 -18.47 5.57
C ASP A 265 -4.35 -17.47 6.73
N LEU A 266 -5.40 -16.71 7.07
CA LEU A 266 -5.46 -15.83 8.24
C LEU A 266 -6.02 -16.62 9.42
N ASN A 267 -5.29 -16.66 10.55
CA ASN A 267 -5.94 -16.97 11.83
C ASN A 267 -5.95 -15.75 12.74
N SER A 268 -6.99 -15.67 13.58
CA SER A 268 -7.23 -14.56 14.52
C SER A 268 -6.14 -14.40 15.59
N THR A 269 -5.12 -15.26 15.58
CA THR A 269 -3.97 -15.26 16.49
C THR A 269 -2.66 -14.81 15.83
N GLY A 270 -2.66 -14.45 14.55
CA GLY A 270 -1.46 -14.00 13.83
C GLY A 270 -0.40 -15.10 13.61
N VAL A 271 -0.83 -16.37 13.60
CA VAL A 271 0.01 -17.52 13.24
C VAL A 271 -0.39 -17.91 11.81
N ALA A 272 0.52 -17.81 10.83
CA ALA A 272 0.26 -18.37 9.52
C ALA A 272 -0.14 -19.84 9.69
N GLY A 273 -1.22 -20.28 9.04
CA GLY A 273 -1.53 -21.72 8.98
C GLY A 273 -0.29 -22.44 8.48
N ASP A 274 0.14 -23.49 9.20
CA ASP A 274 1.27 -24.33 8.78
C ASP A 274 1.12 -24.70 7.30
N GLU A 275 2.25 -24.65 6.58
CA GLU A 275 2.38 -24.92 5.16
C GLU A 275 1.51 -26.09 4.66
N ALA A 276 0.92 -25.91 3.48
CA ALA A 276 0.58 -26.99 2.55
C ALA A 276 1.07 -26.61 1.15
#